data_AF-A0A1S4L1D9-F1
#
_entry.id   AF-A0A1S4L1D9-F1
#
_cell.length_a   1.000
_cell.length_b   1.000
_cell.length_c   1.000
_cell.angle_alpha   90.00
_cell.angle_beta   90.00
_cell.angle_gamma   90.00
#
_symmetry.space_group_name_H-M   'P 1'
#
loop_
_entity.id
_entity.type
_entity.pdbx_description
1 polymer ?
#
loop_
_entity_poly.entity_id
_entity_poly.type
_entity_poly.pdbx_seq_one_letter_code
_entity_poly.pdbx_strand_id
1 'polypeptide(L)' 'FELGCQRSVCGDNDRSLPVSDFEWMTKDGNACLRIDDVPDDGPTGYILEVDLRYPHELHDTHFDFSLAPVKQSVPYDW' A
#
# COMPACT_ATOMS: atom_id res chain seq x y z
N PHE A 1 -6.33 -1.60 15.50
CA PHE A 1 -5.43 -2.39 14.65
C PHE A 1 -4.07 -1.72 14.74
N GLU A 2 -3.01 -2.47 15.07
CA GLU A 2 -1.65 -1.91 15.04
C GLU A 2 -1.22 -1.89 13.59
N LEU A 3 -1.15 -0.70 12.98
CA LEU A 3 -0.63 -0.53 11.63
C LEU A 3 0.82 -1.02 11.60
N GLY A 4 1.09 -2.01 10.76
CA GLY A 4 2.41 -2.61 10.62
C GLY A 4 3.05 -2.21 9.30
N CYS A 5 4.37 -2.08 9.31
CA CYS A 5 5.14 -1.99 8.08
C CYS A 5 6.07 -3.20 8.00
N GLN A 6 6.10 -3.83 6.83
CA GLN A 6 7.06 -4.89 6.51
C GLN A 6 8.12 -4.36 5.57
N ARG A 7 9.38 -4.69 5.85
CA ARG A 7 10.49 -4.47 4.92
C ARG A 7 10.83 -5.78 4.21
N SER A 8 11.36 -5.70 3.01
CA SER A 8 11.76 -6.86 2.22
C SER A 8 12.79 -6.51 1.17
N VAL A 9 13.53 -7.49 0.67
CA VAL A 9 14.59 -7.28 -0.31
C VAL A 9 14.00 -7.29 -1.72
N CYS A 10 14.35 -6.27 -2.50
CA CYS A 10 14.03 -6.20 -3.93
C CYS A 10 15.13 -6.90 -4.74
N GLY A 11 14.73 -7.71 -5.73
CA GLY A 11 15.70 -8.28 -6.67
C GLY A 11 16.38 -7.18 -7.49
N ASP A 12 17.64 -7.39 -7.90
CA ASP A 12 18.38 -6.46 -8.75
C ASP A 12 17.60 -6.26 -10.07
N ASN A 13 16.84 -5.16 -10.16
CA ASN A 13 16.37 -4.42 -11.36
C ASN A 13 15.17 -3.52 -10.98
N ASP A 14 15.30 -2.24 -11.33
CA ASP A 14 14.44 -1.02 -11.33
C ASP A 14 12.92 -1.05 -11.00
N ARG A 15 12.23 -2.20 -11.00
CA ARG A 15 10.79 -2.36 -10.66
C ARG A 15 10.46 -3.71 -10.03
N SER A 16 11.40 -4.27 -9.27
CA SER A 16 11.22 -5.58 -8.65
C SER A 16 10.32 -5.47 -7.44
N LEU A 17 9.15 -6.12 -7.50
CA LEU A 17 8.36 -6.36 -6.29
C LEU A 17 9.23 -7.14 -5.30
N PRO A 18 9.16 -6.84 -4.00
CA PRO A 18 9.95 -7.54 -3.02
C PRO A 18 9.67 -9.05 -3.09
N VAL A 19 10.74 -9.84 -3.12
CA VAL A 19 10.65 -11.27 -3.44
C VAL A 19 10.76 -12.13 -2.18
N SER A 20 11.53 -11.69 -1.18
CA SER A 20 11.83 -12.45 0.03
C SER A 20 12.12 -11.57 1.25
N ASP A 21 12.32 -12.24 2.40
CA ASP A 21 12.82 -11.64 3.65
C ASP A 21 11.90 -10.58 4.26
N PHE A 22 10.59 -10.83 4.18
CA PHE A 22 9.58 -9.99 4.81
C PHE A 22 9.73 -10.01 6.33
N GLU A 23 10.03 -8.85 6.90
CA GLU A 23 10.18 -8.67 8.34
C GLU A 23 9.36 -7.47 8.81
N TRP A 24 8.62 -7.65 9.90
CA TRP A 24 7.89 -6.56 10.54
C TRP A 24 8.86 -5.58 11.18
N MET A 25 8.68 -4.29 10.89
CA MET A 25 9.45 -3.25 11.54
C MET A 25 9.02 -3.06 13.00
N THR A 26 9.96 -2.59 13.82
CA THR A 26 9.66 -2.14 15.17
C THR A 26 8.78 -0.89 15.13
N LYS A 27 8.06 -0.61 16.22
CA LYS A 27 7.18 0.57 16.33
C LYS A 27 7.94 1.89 16.08
N ASP A 28 9.15 2.00 16.62
CA ASP A 28 10.00 3.17 16.42
C ASP A 28 10.47 3.30 14.96
N GLY A 29 10.80 2.18 14.32
CA GLY A 29 11.16 2.15 12.90
C GLY A 29 9.99 2.56 12.00
N ASN A 30 8.77 2.13 12.32
CA ASN A 30 7.57 2.52 11.60
C ASN A 30 7.26 4.01 11.74
N ALA A 31 7.41 4.57 12.94
CA ALA A 31 7.17 6.00 13.19
C ALA A 31 8.18 6.93 12.49
N CYS A 32 9.40 6.45 12.25
CA CYS A 32 10.47 7.20 11.60
C CYS A 32 10.54 6.98 10.08
N LEU A 33 9.75 6.05 9.52
CA LEU A 33 9.78 5.76 8.08
C LEU A 33 9.20 6.94 7.29
N ARG A 34 10.02 7.49 6.39
CA ARG A 34 9.61 8.50 5.42
C ARG A 34 9.53 7.85 4.04
N ILE A 35 8.30 7.58 3.59
CA ILE A 35 8.05 6.89 2.32
C ILE A 35 8.59 7.69 1.14
N ASP A 36 8.50 9.02 1.20
CA ASP A 36 8.97 9.93 0.14
C ASP A 36 10.49 9.90 -0.06
N ASP A 37 11.25 9.45 0.96
CA ASP A 37 12.71 9.36 0.92
C ASP A 37 13.19 7.98 0.44
N VAL A 38 12.28 7.01 0.26
CA VAL A 38 12.62 5.67 -0.22
C VAL A 38 12.79 5.73 -1.74
N PRO A 39 13.96 5.33 -2.28
CA PRO A 39 14.16 5.28 -3.72
C PRO A 39 13.31 4.19 -4.36
N ASP A 40 12.68 4.50 -5.51
CA ASP A 40 11.85 3.56 -6.27
C ASP A 40 12.64 2.32 -6.74
N ASP A 41 13.93 2.49 -7.02
CA ASP A 41 14.89 1.48 -7.48
C ASP A 41 15.77 0.92 -6.34
N GLY A 42 15.34 1.13 -5.10
CA GLY A 42 16.08 0.70 -3.92
C GLY A 42 16.19 -0.83 -3.77
N PRO A 43 17.26 -1.34 -3.14
CA PRO A 43 17.40 -2.77 -2.84
C PRO A 43 16.42 -3.26 -1.77
N THR A 44 15.66 -2.36 -1.14
CA THR A 44 14.70 -2.66 -0.08
C THR A 44 13.35 -2.03 -0.43
N GLY A 45 12.31 -2.87 -0.42
CA GLY A 45 10.92 -2.49 -0.57
C GLY A 45 10.20 -2.47 0.78
N TYR A 46 9.11 -1.72 0.83
CA TYR A 46 8.25 -1.62 2.01
C TYR A 46 6.81 -1.95 1.66
N ILE A 47 6.14 -2.73 2.51
CA ILE A 47 4.70 -2.96 2.46
C ILE A 47 4.09 -2.24 3.66
N LEU A 48 3.10 -1.40 3.40
CA LEU A 48 2.45 -0.56 4.40
C LEU A 48 1.03 -1.07 4.64
N GLU A 49 0.75 -1.47 5.87
CA GLU A 49 -0.62 -1.67 6.33
C GLU A 49 -1.12 -0.34 6.91
N VAL A 50 -2.06 0.31 6.22
CA VAL A 50 -2.60 1.62 6.60
C VAL A 50 -4.12 1.61 6.63
N ASP A 51 -4.69 2.38 7.56
CA ASP A 51 -6.12 2.70 7.53
C ASP A 51 -6.38 3.80 6.49
N LEU A 52 -6.93 3.42 5.33
CA LEU A 52 -7.31 4.37 4.31
C LEU A 52 -8.66 5.05 4.65
N ARG A 53 -8.63 6.34 5.03
CA ARG A 53 -9.83 7.16 5.15
C ARG A 53 -10.12 7.86 3.83
N TYR A 54 -11.15 7.41 3.13
CA TYR A 54 -11.50 7.92 1.81
C TYR A 54 -12.77 8.79 1.84
N PRO A 55 -12.69 10.11 1.56
CA PRO A 55 -13.83 11.02 1.61
C PRO A 55 -14.99 10.57 0.72
N HIS A 56 -16.22 10.59 1.24
CA HIS A 56 -17.39 10.03 0.53
C HIS A 56 -17.67 10.70 -0.82
N GLU A 57 -17.47 12.01 -0.89
CA GLU A 57 -17.68 12.83 -2.10
C GLU A 57 -16.81 12.40 -3.30
N LEU A 58 -15.71 11.70 -3.06
CA LEU A 58 -14.82 11.21 -4.12
C LEU A 58 -15.20 9.82 -4.64
N HIS A 59 -16.04 9.06 -3.95
CA HIS A 59 -16.32 7.66 -4.30
C HIS A 59 -16.93 7.54 -5.71
N ASP A 60 -17.88 8.41 -6.06
CA ASP A 60 -18.56 8.36 -7.35
C ASP A 60 -17.64 8.81 -8.50
N THR A 61 -16.81 9.83 -8.27
CA THR A 61 -15.88 10.33 -9.30
C THR A 61 -14.71 9.38 -9.53
N HIS A 62 -14.31 8.63 -8.50
CA HIS A 62 -13.16 7.74 -8.52
C HIS A 62 -13.54 6.26 -8.63
N PHE A 63 -14.79 5.98 -9.03
CA PHE A 63 -15.30 4.62 -9.13
C PHE A 63 -14.46 3.72 -10.06
N ASP A 64 -13.88 4.29 -11.11
CA ASP A 64 -13.04 3.57 -12.07
C ASP A 64 -11.58 3.36 -11.60
N PHE A 65 -11.18 3.91 -10.45
CA PHE A 65 -9.83 3.76 -9.92
C PHE A 65 -9.72 2.54 -8.99
N SER A 66 -8.75 1.68 -9.28
CA SER A 66 -8.46 0.44 -8.54
C SER A 66 -7.90 0.63 -7.13
N LEU A 67 -7.82 1.88 -6.64
CA LEU A 67 -7.19 2.26 -5.37
C LEU A 67 -7.99 1.83 -4.14
N ALA A 68 -9.32 1.81 -4.23
CA ALA A 68 -10.21 1.46 -3.12
C ALA A 68 -11.57 0.93 -3.64
N PRO A 69 -11.61 -0.30 -4.17
CA PRO A 69 -12.85 -0.85 -4.73
C PRO A 69 -13.92 -0.98 -3.65
N VAL A 70 -15.09 -0.40 -3.91
CA VAL A 70 -16.26 -0.52 -3.05
C VAL A 70 -17.11 -1.69 -3.53
N LYS A 71 -17.56 -2.54 -2.60
CA LYS A 71 -18.52 -3.60 -2.92
C LYS A 71 -19.85 -2.97 -3.32
N GLN A 72 -20.18 -3.00 -4.60
CA GLN A 72 -21.47 -2.57 -5.13
C GLN A 72 -22.28 -3.76 -5.64
N SER A 73 -23.59 -3.71 -5.46
CA SER A 73 -24.53 -4.64 -6.08
C SER A 73 -24.90 -4.15 -7.47
N VAL A 74 -24.90 -5.04 -8.46
CA VAL A 74 -25.43 -4.71 -9.79
C VAL A 74 -26.96 -4.52 -9.66
N PRO A 75 -27.51 -3.36 -10.06
CA PRO A 75 -28.96 -3.22 -10.16
C PRO A 75 -29.46 -4.13 -11.29
N TYR A 76 -30.36 -5.05 -10.98
CA TYR A 76 -31.04 -5.85 -11.99
C TYR A 76 -32.16 -5.01 -12.61
N ASP A 77 -31.87 -4.38 -13.74
CA ASP A 77 -32.89 -3.90 -14.67
C ASP A 77 -32.80 -4.76 -15.93
N TRP A 78 -33.94 -5.34 -16.32
CA TRP A 78 -34.12 -6.12 -17.54
C TRP A 78 -34.71 -5.26 -18.64
#